data_AF-A0A378JQC3-F1
#
_entry.id   AF-A0A378JQC3-F1
#
_cell.length_a   1.000
_cell.length_b   1.000
_cell.length_c   1.000
_cell.angle_alpha   90.00
_cell.angle_beta   90.00
_cell.angle_gamma   90.00
#
_symmetry.space_group_name_H-M   'P 1'
#
loop_
_entity.id
_entity.type
_entity.pdbx_description
1 polymer ?
#
loop_
_entity_poly.entity_id
_entity_poly.type
_entity_poly.pdbx_seq_one_letter_code
_entity_poly.pdbx_strand_id
1 'polypeptide(L)'
;MKMNKGIGLLIKKPARTKINRLTLGLVLSAVLLSMQGATQFIAYKLHYDPLLGEAFSHWYAPWQIIVWWVKWRTYYPADFSIAFGLFTMSTSFFFIVILLINQASKNNKLSEHLHGSARWANQDDIKQAGLMGHNEGVYIGAIEEKGVLHYLRHNGPEHVLTYAPTRSGKGVGLVIPTLLSWKQSAVITDLKGELWALTAGWRKQHAHNKVIRFEPATRTGCARWNPMDEIRLGTEAEVGDVQNFATLVVDPDGKGLESHWQKTSQALLVGLILHCLYKLKDLGEPASLPTIDRMMVDPNINIADLLIEMTQYPHCDGKTHPVISASARDMIDRPEDEAGSVLSTLKSYLSLYRDPVVAHNVSASDFCIKDLMNHESPVSLYIVTQPNDKARLQPLIRVLINMIVRLLADKMEFERVTDSNGLSFVQTKKTYKHRLLCMIDEFPSLGKLDILQESLAFVAGYGLKFYLICQDINQLKSRERGYGPDETITSNCHIQNAYPPNRLETAEHLSKLTGTTTIVKEHVTISGKRISSFLTQISKTTQEVSRPLLTAEECRRIPGPKKDPNGLITEAGDMVIYAAGFPAIYGKQPLYFKDPVFVARAAVEAPRCSDVLRHNLTREEEITL
;
A
#
# COMPACT_ATOMS: atom_id res chain seq x y z
N MET A 1 19.10 16.56 18.84
CA MET A 1 18.53 15.55 19.76
C MET A 1 19.23 14.22 19.46
N LYS A 2 19.89 13.60 20.45
CA LYS A 2 20.80 12.46 20.23
C LYS A 2 20.05 11.26 19.61
N MET A 3 20.60 10.72 18.52
CA MET A 3 20.14 9.52 17.79
C MET A 3 20.03 8.31 18.72
N ASN A 4 18.91 7.59 18.64
CA ASN A 4 18.76 6.27 19.25
C ASN A 4 18.82 5.21 18.14
N LYS A 5 19.96 4.49 18.05
CA LYS A 5 20.14 3.30 17.20
C LYS A 5 19.80 2.06 18.04
N GLY A 6 18.72 1.35 17.69
CA GLY A 6 18.28 0.11 18.35
C GLY A 6 17.04 -0.46 17.65
N ILE A 7 17.18 -1.14 16.51
CA ILE A 7 17.33 -2.61 16.31
C ILE A 7 15.97 -3.33 16.23
N GLY A 8 15.78 -4.06 15.13
CA GLY A 8 14.60 -4.87 14.81
C GLY A 8 14.44 -6.15 15.64
N LEU A 9 13.50 -6.98 15.17
CA LEU A 9 13.02 -8.26 15.74
C LEU A 9 13.98 -8.92 16.72
N LEU A 10 13.49 -9.13 17.96
CA LEU A 10 14.18 -9.71 19.10
C LEU A 10 14.64 -11.17 18.84
N ILE A 11 15.72 -11.34 18.09
CA ILE A 11 16.52 -12.56 18.16
C ILE A 11 17.26 -12.49 19.49
N LYS A 12 16.74 -13.23 20.50
CA LYS A 12 17.36 -13.40 21.81
C LYS A 12 18.85 -13.75 21.65
N LYS A 13 19.75 -12.79 21.90
CA LYS A 13 21.15 -13.12 22.20
C LYS A 13 21.22 -13.57 23.67
N PRO A 14 21.89 -14.70 23.98
CA PRO A 14 21.99 -15.18 25.35
C PRO A 14 22.75 -14.16 26.21
N ALA A 15 22.21 -13.88 27.40
CA ALA A 15 22.81 -12.98 28.37
C ALA A 15 24.13 -13.58 28.89
N ARG A 16 25.26 -13.15 28.32
CA ARG A 16 26.57 -13.31 28.96
C ARG A 16 26.66 -12.27 30.09
N THR A 17 26.73 -12.74 31.33
CA THR A 17 27.15 -11.96 32.49
C THR A 17 28.58 -11.46 32.30
N LYS A 18 28.74 -10.35 31.57
CA LYS A 18 30.01 -9.63 31.49
C LYS A 18 30.22 -8.87 32.80
N ILE A 19 31.26 -9.24 33.55
CA ILE A 19 31.83 -8.38 34.60
C ILE A 19 32.08 -7.00 33.96
N ASN A 20 31.47 -5.95 34.53
CA ASN A 20 31.54 -4.61 33.99
C ASN A 20 32.98 -4.08 34.12
N ARG A 21 33.76 -4.14 33.02
CA ARG A 21 35.18 -3.74 33.01
C ARG A 21 35.40 -2.32 33.54
N LEU A 22 34.40 -1.45 33.41
CA LEU A 22 34.40 -0.10 33.95
C LEU A 22 34.39 -0.07 35.48
N THR A 23 33.54 -0.88 36.14
CA THR A 23 33.50 -0.94 37.61
C THR A 23 34.77 -1.56 38.18
N LEU A 24 35.34 -2.55 37.48
CA LEU A 24 36.62 -3.12 37.86
C LEU A 24 37.75 -2.07 37.77
N GLY A 25 37.77 -1.28 36.70
CA GLY A 25 38.72 -0.17 36.54
C GLY A 25 38.57 0.91 37.62
N LEU A 26 37.34 1.29 37.98
CA LEU A 26 37.06 2.27 39.03
C LEU A 26 37.55 1.77 40.40
N VAL A 27 37.29 0.51 40.75
CA VAL A 27 37.76 -0.09 42.00
C VAL A 27 39.29 -0.10 42.07
N LEU A 28 39.97 -0.49 40.98
CA LEU A 28 41.44 -0.47 40.93
C LEU A 28 41.99 0.96 41.07
N SER A 29 41.36 1.94 40.44
CA SER A 29 41.76 3.35 40.56
C SER A 29 41.58 3.89 41.99
N ALA A 30 40.50 3.52 42.67
CA ALA A 30 40.22 3.92 44.06
C ALA A 30 41.29 3.38 45.02
N VAL A 31 41.71 2.13 44.82
CA VAL A 31 42.80 1.52 45.61
C VAL A 31 44.11 2.23 45.33
N LEU A 32 44.46 2.47 44.06
CA LEU A 32 45.69 3.17 43.69
C LEU A 32 45.76 4.60 44.24
N LEU A 33 44.66 5.35 44.18
CA LEU A 33 44.58 6.72 44.71
C LEU A 33 44.71 6.74 46.24
N SER A 34 44.04 5.82 46.92
CA SER A 34 44.17 5.67 48.37
C SER A 34 45.60 5.30 48.77
N MET A 35 46.24 4.42 48.00
CA MET A 35 47.62 3.99 48.23
C MET A 35 48.62 5.12 47.95
N GLN A 36 48.34 5.97 46.95
CA GLN A 36 49.13 7.16 46.66
C GLN A 36 49.07 8.15 47.82
N GLY A 37 47.88 8.41 48.38
CA GLY A 37 47.73 9.30 49.54
C GLY A 37 48.53 8.83 50.75
N ALA A 38 48.48 7.53 51.04
CA ALA A 38 49.25 6.94 52.13
C ALA A 38 50.76 6.99 51.88
N THR A 39 51.21 6.74 50.65
CA THR A 39 52.63 6.85 50.26
C THR A 39 53.14 8.28 50.41
N GLN A 40 52.38 9.26 49.93
CA GLN A 40 52.77 10.67 50.04
C GLN A 40 52.79 11.17 51.49
N PHE A 41 51.90 10.65 52.34
CA PHE A 41 51.92 10.97 53.77
C PHE A 41 53.22 10.51 54.46
N ILE A 42 53.68 9.28 54.18
CA ILE A 42 54.95 8.78 54.72
C ILE A 42 56.14 9.56 54.17
N ALA A 43 56.13 9.86 52.87
CA ALA A 43 57.17 10.68 52.25
C ALA A 43 57.28 12.07 52.90
N TYR A 44 56.14 12.72 53.16
CA TYR A 44 56.10 14.00 53.86
C TYR A 44 56.62 13.90 55.29
N LYS A 45 56.22 12.86 56.04
CA LYS A 45 56.65 12.64 57.43
C LYS A 45 58.15 12.38 57.57
N LEU A 46 58.73 11.74 56.57
CA LEU A 46 60.16 11.48 56.47
C LEU A 46 60.89 12.58 55.66
N HIS A 47 60.28 13.77 55.51
CA HIS A 47 60.86 14.95 54.87
C HIS A 47 61.45 14.69 53.46
N TYR A 48 60.86 13.76 52.71
CA TYR A 48 61.34 13.35 51.38
C TYR A 48 62.83 12.92 51.38
N ASP A 49 63.24 12.20 52.44
CA ASP A 49 64.61 11.74 52.61
C ASP A 49 65.12 10.98 51.36
N PRO A 50 66.36 11.26 50.89
CA PRO A 50 66.95 10.57 49.74
C PRO A 50 66.95 9.03 49.86
N LEU A 51 66.93 8.48 51.08
CA LEU A 51 66.90 7.04 51.34
C LEU A 51 65.57 6.37 50.94
N LEU A 52 64.49 7.15 50.72
CA LEU A 52 63.18 6.65 50.30
C LEU A 52 63.16 6.11 48.86
N GLY A 53 64.21 6.39 48.07
CA GLY A 53 64.37 5.96 46.67
C GLY A 53 64.11 7.07 45.66
N GLU A 54 64.11 6.72 44.37
CA GLU A 54 63.87 7.69 43.29
C GLU A 54 62.43 8.21 43.30
N ALA A 55 62.29 9.54 43.40
CA ALA A 55 61.02 10.25 43.25
C ALA A 55 61.06 11.15 42.03
N PHE A 56 59.95 11.23 41.31
CA PHE A 56 59.79 12.22 40.25
C PHE A 56 59.21 13.50 40.87
N SER A 57 60.02 14.55 41.05
CA SER A 57 59.57 15.82 41.64
C SER A 57 58.81 15.65 42.97
N HIS A 58 59.36 14.87 43.90
CA HIS A 58 58.75 14.47 45.18
C HIS A 58 57.50 13.56 45.09
N TRP A 59 57.17 13.06 43.90
CA TRP A 59 56.13 12.04 43.74
C TRP A 59 56.74 10.64 43.70
N TYR A 60 56.35 9.82 44.67
CA TYR A 60 56.66 8.40 44.76
C TYR A 60 55.52 7.57 44.18
N ALA A 61 55.87 6.40 43.65
CA ALA A 61 54.90 5.46 43.12
C ALA A 61 53.98 4.91 44.24
N PRO A 62 52.68 4.68 43.96
CA PRO A 62 51.70 4.34 44.99
C PRO A 62 52.05 3.10 45.82
N TRP A 63 52.82 2.14 45.29
CA TRP A 63 53.16 0.89 45.97
C TRP A 63 54.39 1.00 46.89
N GLN A 64 55.11 2.14 46.87
CA GLN A 64 56.32 2.33 47.68
C GLN A 64 56.05 2.22 49.18
N ILE A 65 54.86 2.59 49.64
CA ILE A 65 54.46 2.39 51.04
C ILE A 65 54.59 0.93 51.49
N ILE A 66 54.38 -0.06 50.61
CA ILE A 66 54.53 -1.49 50.95
C ILE A 66 56.00 -1.83 51.18
N VAL A 67 56.88 -1.31 50.32
CA VAL A 67 58.33 -1.52 50.43
C VAL A 67 58.87 -0.87 51.69
N TRP A 68 58.44 0.36 51.98
CA TRP A 68 58.85 1.11 53.16
C TRP A 68 58.29 0.50 54.45
N TRP A 69 57.10 -0.06 54.41
CA TRP A 69 56.50 -0.76 55.54
C TRP A 69 57.32 -1.99 55.96
N VAL A 70 57.86 -2.76 55.00
CA VAL A 70 58.74 -3.89 55.32
C VAL A 70 60.08 -3.42 55.90
N LYS A 71 60.64 -2.33 55.40
CA LYS A 71 61.98 -1.86 55.79
C LYS A 71 62.02 -1.06 57.10
N TRP A 72 61.01 -0.21 57.35
CA TRP A 72 61.13 0.86 58.35
C TRP A 72 59.99 0.91 59.38
N ARG A 73 58.99 0.02 59.29
CA ARG A 73 57.87 -0.01 60.25
C ARG A 73 58.32 -0.20 61.71
N THR A 74 59.40 -0.96 61.93
CA THR A 74 59.95 -1.19 63.28
C THR A 74 60.52 0.07 63.92
N TYR A 75 60.98 1.03 63.12
CA TYR A 75 61.57 2.29 63.57
C TYR A 75 60.53 3.40 63.74
N TYR A 76 59.50 3.45 62.87
CA TYR A 76 58.45 4.47 62.88
C TYR A 76 57.03 3.87 62.97
N PRO A 77 56.70 3.11 64.02
CA PRO A 77 55.44 2.35 64.10
C PRO A 77 54.19 3.25 64.12
N ALA A 78 54.29 4.46 64.69
CA ALA A 78 53.18 5.40 64.77
C ALA A 78 52.81 5.98 63.39
N ASP A 79 53.78 6.45 62.61
CA ASP A 79 53.52 7.08 61.31
C ASP A 79 52.97 6.06 60.29
N PHE A 80 53.48 4.82 60.29
CA PHE A 80 52.96 3.75 59.43
C PHE A 80 51.55 3.29 59.82
N SER A 81 51.19 3.33 61.11
CA SER A 81 49.81 3.00 61.53
C SER A 81 48.81 4.09 61.09
N ILE A 82 49.19 5.37 61.15
CA ILE A 82 48.39 6.48 60.62
C ILE A 82 48.24 6.38 59.10
N ALA A 83 49.33 6.08 58.36
CA ALA A 83 49.26 5.92 56.90
C ALA A 83 48.35 4.76 56.47
N PHE A 84 48.37 3.64 57.21
CA PHE A 84 47.47 2.53 56.98
C PHE A 84 46.00 2.89 57.30
N GLY A 85 45.77 3.65 58.37
CA GLY A 85 44.46 4.23 58.69
C GLY A 85 43.94 5.13 57.55
N LEU A 86 44.78 6.03 57.02
CA LEU A 86 44.44 6.89 55.89
C LEU A 86 44.10 6.10 54.62
N PHE A 87 44.88 5.05 54.32
CA PHE A 87 44.63 4.14 53.20
C PHE A 87 43.25 3.45 53.33
N THR A 88 42.96 2.87 54.48
CA THR A 88 41.72 2.12 54.72
C THR A 88 40.48 3.02 54.73
N MET A 89 40.57 4.21 55.34
CA MET A 89 39.47 5.20 55.35
C MET A 89 39.18 5.72 53.93
N SER A 90 40.22 6.09 53.18
CA SER A 90 40.07 6.59 51.81
C SER A 90 39.49 5.53 50.89
N THR A 91 39.99 4.28 50.99
CA THR A 91 39.50 3.15 50.19
C THR A 91 38.01 2.88 50.50
N SER A 92 37.63 2.87 51.77
CA SER A 92 36.23 2.67 52.20
C SER A 92 35.33 3.79 51.68
N PHE A 93 35.79 5.05 51.73
CA PHE A 93 35.06 6.19 51.18
C PHE A 93 34.83 6.07 49.67
N PHE A 94 35.88 5.75 48.90
CA PHE A 94 35.73 5.56 47.45
C PHE A 94 34.84 4.36 47.11
N PHE A 95 34.89 3.27 47.87
CA PHE A 95 33.98 2.14 47.69
C PHE A 95 32.52 2.54 47.92
N ILE A 96 32.23 3.29 48.98
CA ILE A 96 30.89 3.80 49.26
C ILE A 96 30.41 4.70 48.11
N VAL A 97 31.26 5.59 47.60
CA VAL A 97 30.93 6.46 46.45
C VAL A 97 30.64 5.63 45.20
N ILE A 98 31.46 4.63 44.88
CA ILE A 98 31.26 3.73 43.73
C ILE A 98 29.95 2.93 43.89
N LEU A 99 29.62 2.48 45.11
CA LEU A 99 28.37 1.78 45.39
C LEU A 99 27.16 2.69 45.21
N LEU A 100 27.23 3.94 45.70
CA LEU A 100 26.16 4.93 45.53
C LEU A 100 25.95 5.30 44.05
N ILE A 101 27.03 5.48 43.28
CA ILE A 101 26.96 5.73 41.83
C ILE A 101 26.35 4.52 41.10
N ASN A 102 26.77 3.31 41.45
CA ASN A 102 26.24 2.09 40.85
C ASN A 102 24.77 1.86 41.24
N GLN A 103 24.37 2.19 42.46
CA GLN A 103 22.98 2.07 42.91
C GLN A 103 22.09 3.12 42.24
N ALA A 104 22.56 4.35 42.10
CA ALA A 104 21.88 5.40 41.33
C ALA A 104 21.77 5.02 39.83
N SER A 105 22.79 4.37 39.27
CA SER A 105 22.77 3.89 37.88
C SER A 105 21.96 2.60 37.68
N LYS A 106 21.69 1.83 38.75
CA LYS A 106 20.88 0.60 38.72
C LYS A 106 19.38 0.85 38.82
N ASN A 107 18.93 2.10 38.96
CA ASN A 107 17.51 2.43 38.84
C ASN A 107 17.04 2.18 37.39
N ASN A 108 16.55 0.96 37.19
CA ASN A 108 15.52 0.54 36.25
C ASN A 108 15.64 1.05 34.82
N LYS A 109 16.50 0.41 34.02
CA LYS A 109 16.15 0.16 32.62
C LYS A 109 15.07 -0.92 32.57
N LEU A 110 13.85 -0.52 32.90
CA LEU A 110 12.66 -1.30 32.61
C LEU A 110 12.62 -1.58 31.10
N SER A 111 12.06 -2.72 30.73
CA SER A 111 11.97 -3.10 29.32
C SER A 111 10.93 -2.18 28.67
N GLU A 112 11.38 -1.14 27.97
CA GLU A 112 10.54 -0.16 27.25
C GLU A 112 9.52 -0.78 26.27
N HIS A 113 9.55 -2.10 26.08
CA HIS A 113 8.76 -2.82 25.09
C HIS A 113 8.05 -4.08 25.63
N LEU A 114 7.87 -4.26 26.95
CA LEU A 114 7.30 -5.51 27.53
C LEU A 114 5.95 -5.91 26.90
N HIS A 115 5.05 -4.94 26.69
CA HIS A 115 3.70 -5.14 26.18
C HIS A 115 3.52 -4.80 24.68
N GLY A 116 4.59 -4.36 24.03
CA GLY A 116 4.58 -3.93 22.64
C GLY A 116 5.57 -2.79 22.39
N SER A 117 6.11 -2.77 21.17
CA SER A 117 7.12 -1.82 20.70
C SER A 117 6.61 -0.89 19.59
N ALA A 118 5.29 -0.81 19.39
CA ALA A 118 4.72 0.08 18.39
C ALA A 118 5.10 1.53 18.70
N ARG A 119 5.57 2.25 17.67
CA ARG A 119 5.94 3.66 17.78
C ARG A 119 5.62 4.37 16.46
N TRP A 120 5.54 5.69 16.51
CA TRP A 120 5.49 6.48 15.28
C TRP A 120 6.82 6.40 14.54
N ALA A 121 6.74 6.37 13.22
CA ALA A 121 7.89 6.41 12.33
C ALA A 121 8.62 7.75 12.48
N ASN A 122 9.95 7.67 12.48
CA ASN A 122 10.82 8.84 12.37
C ASN A 122 11.25 9.02 10.89
N GLN A 123 11.97 10.10 10.62
CA GLN A 123 12.42 10.41 9.26
C GLN A 123 13.34 9.33 8.66
N ASP A 124 14.15 8.64 9.48
CA ASP A 124 15.03 7.57 9.03
C ASP A 124 14.22 6.33 8.63
N ASP A 125 13.16 5.99 9.35
CA ASP A 125 12.25 4.90 8.98
C ASP A 125 11.55 5.21 7.65
N ILE A 126 11.07 6.45 7.47
CA ILE A 126 10.39 6.90 6.26
C ILE A 126 11.33 6.86 5.05
N LYS A 127 12.59 7.25 5.24
CA LYS A 127 13.64 7.14 4.20
C LYS A 127 13.98 5.69 3.88
N GLN A 128 14.10 4.82 4.89
CA GLN A 128 14.35 3.38 4.70
C GLN A 128 13.17 2.69 3.99
N ALA A 129 11.95 3.15 4.23
CA ALA A 129 10.75 2.72 3.52
C ALA A 129 10.70 3.23 2.06
N GLY A 130 11.67 4.04 1.62
CA GLY A 130 11.73 4.56 0.25
C GLY A 130 10.63 5.57 -0.08
N LEU A 131 9.99 6.16 0.94
CA LEU A 131 8.83 7.03 0.75
C LEU A 131 9.19 8.50 0.56
N MET A 132 10.46 8.87 0.76
CA MET A 132 10.96 10.24 0.71
C MET A 132 12.24 10.30 -0.14
N GLY A 133 12.43 11.40 -0.87
CA GLY A 133 13.65 11.66 -1.65
C GLY A 133 13.60 11.26 -3.12
N HIS A 134 12.42 10.91 -3.64
CA HIS A 134 12.23 10.57 -5.05
C HIS A 134 11.14 11.42 -5.70
N ASN A 135 11.33 11.76 -6.98
CA ASN A 135 10.40 12.58 -7.77
C ASN A 135 9.37 11.75 -8.54
N GLU A 136 9.34 10.44 -8.33
CA GLU A 136 8.46 9.49 -9.01
C GLU A 136 7.57 8.74 -8.01
N GLY A 137 6.53 8.08 -8.53
CA GLY A 137 5.59 7.31 -7.73
C GLY A 137 4.29 8.03 -7.44
N VAL A 138 3.41 7.33 -6.73
CA VAL A 138 2.08 7.81 -6.34
C VAL A 138 2.16 8.50 -4.99
N TYR A 139 1.33 9.54 -4.79
CA TYR A 139 1.26 10.23 -3.51
C TYR A 139 0.49 9.39 -2.50
N ILE A 140 1.06 9.23 -1.31
CA ILE A 140 0.44 8.47 -0.21
C ILE A 140 0.21 9.31 1.05
N GLY A 141 0.71 10.54 1.06
CA GLY A 141 0.53 11.53 2.12
C GLY A 141 1.70 12.50 2.17
N ALA A 142 1.84 13.21 3.28
CA ALA A 142 2.96 14.10 3.55
C ALA A 142 3.31 14.11 5.04
N ILE A 143 4.48 14.62 5.40
CA ILE A 143 4.81 15.00 6.79
C ILE A 143 5.17 16.47 6.84
N GLU A 144 4.91 17.12 7.96
CA GLU A 144 5.28 18.53 8.17
C GLU A 144 6.42 18.61 9.19
N GLU A 145 7.58 19.12 8.76
CA GLU A 145 8.72 19.36 9.63
C GLU A 145 9.07 20.85 9.62
N LYS A 146 9.02 21.48 10.80
CA LYS A 146 9.38 22.91 10.98
C LYS A 146 8.63 23.86 10.02
N GLY A 147 7.36 23.54 9.71
CA GLY A 147 6.51 24.32 8.80
C GLY A 147 6.75 24.02 7.30
N VAL A 148 7.61 23.06 6.97
CA VAL A 148 7.83 22.61 5.59
C VAL A 148 7.14 21.26 5.37
N LEU A 149 6.30 21.19 4.34
CA LEU A 149 5.60 19.98 3.96
C LEU A 149 6.49 19.12 3.05
N HIS A 150 6.77 17.89 3.47
CA HIS A 150 7.51 16.89 2.71
C HIS A 150 6.56 15.82 2.19
N TYR A 151 6.43 15.72 0.87
CA TYR A 151 5.58 14.72 0.24
C TYR A 151 6.14 13.31 0.42
N LEU A 152 5.24 12.37 0.73
CA LEU A 152 5.52 10.95 0.75
C LEU A 152 4.99 10.32 -0.53
N ARG A 153 5.87 9.63 -1.26
CA ARG A 153 5.55 9.00 -2.54
C ARG A 153 6.03 7.56 -2.57
N HIS A 154 5.23 6.69 -3.16
CA HIS A 154 5.57 5.29 -3.33
C HIS A 154 5.74 4.95 -4.81
N ASN A 155 6.98 4.67 -5.23
CA ASN A 155 7.30 4.30 -6.62
C ASN A 155 7.34 2.78 -6.86
N GLY A 156 7.36 1.97 -5.80
CA GLY A 156 7.40 0.51 -5.88
C GLY A 156 6.20 -0.10 -6.60
N PRO A 157 6.33 -1.36 -7.08
CA PRO A 157 5.27 -2.08 -7.79
C PRO A 157 4.07 -2.45 -6.91
N GLU A 158 4.26 -2.46 -5.58
CA GLU A 158 3.26 -2.85 -4.60
C GLU A 158 2.04 -1.94 -4.61
N HIS A 159 0.88 -2.46 -4.20
CA HIS A 159 -0.40 -1.76 -4.31
C HIS A 159 -0.68 -0.83 -3.11
N VAL A 160 -1.57 0.14 -3.33
CA VAL A 160 -1.99 1.13 -2.33
C VAL A 160 -3.48 0.97 -2.05
N LEU A 161 -3.86 0.93 -0.78
CA LEU A 161 -5.26 0.98 -0.34
C LEU A 161 -5.49 2.21 0.56
N THR A 162 -6.43 3.06 0.17
CA THR A 162 -6.81 4.25 0.92
C THR A 162 -8.21 4.13 1.52
N TYR A 163 -8.31 4.28 2.84
CA TYR A 163 -9.57 4.45 3.56
C TYR A 163 -9.89 5.95 3.68
N ALA A 164 -10.87 6.41 2.92
CA ALA A 164 -11.22 7.82 2.83
C ALA A 164 -12.73 8.05 2.78
N PRO A 165 -13.35 8.46 3.91
CA PRO A 165 -14.77 8.78 3.93
C PRO A 165 -15.14 9.90 2.95
N THR A 166 -16.44 10.05 2.67
CA THR A 166 -16.93 11.10 1.78
C THR A 166 -16.54 12.50 2.28
N ARG A 167 -16.20 13.39 1.34
CA ARG A 167 -15.76 14.78 1.63
C ARG A 167 -14.54 14.90 2.55
N SER A 168 -13.70 13.86 2.64
CA SER A 168 -12.43 13.84 3.40
C SER A 168 -11.27 14.58 2.72
N GLY A 169 -11.41 14.93 1.43
CA GLY A 169 -10.36 15.57 0.66
C GLY A 169 -9.44 14.61 -0.11
N LYS A 170 -9.80 13.33 -0.25
CA LYS A 170 -9.01 12.33 -1.01
C LYS A 170 -8.69 12.75 -2.45
N GLY A 171 -9.64 13.38 -3.15
CA GLY A 171 -9.47 13.87 -4.52
C GLY A 171 -8.37 14.94 -4.60
N VAL A 172 -8.48 15.97 -3.76
CA VAL A 172 -7.54 17.10 -3.71
C VAL A 172 -6.20 16.77 -3.03
N GLY A 173 -6.15 15.69 -2.24
CA GLY A 173 -4.99 15.32 -1.44
C GLY A 173 -4.11 14.23 -2.06
N LEU A 174 -4.68 13.17 -2.63
CA LEU A 174 -3.91 12.01 -3.11
C LEU A 174 -4.12 11.73 -4.59
N VAL A 175 -5.37 11.79 -5.07
CA VAL A 175 -5.73 11.42 -6.45
C VAL A 175 -5.16 12.43 -7.46
N ILE A 176 -5.54 13.71 -7.35
CA ILE A 176 -5.10 14.76 -8.28
C ILE A 176 -3.58 14.92 -8.25
N PRO A 177 -2.90 15.03 -7.08
CA PRO A 177 -1.43 15.09 -7.04
C PRO A 177 -0.73 13.91 -7.74
N THR A 178 -1.30 12.71 -7.57
CA THR A 178 -0.79 11.51 -8.25
C THR A 178 -0.96 11.60 -9.76
N LEU A 179 -2.16 11.92 -10.25
CA LEU A 179 -2.44 12.02 -11.69
C LEU A 179 -1.67 13.16 -12.38
N LEU A 180 -1.36 14.23 -11.65
CA LEU A 180 -0.54 15.35 -12.10
C LEU A 180 0.97 15.13 -11.94
N SER A 181 1.42 13.96 -11.48
CA SER A 181 2.85 13.64 -11.32
C SER A 181 3.26 12.32 -11.96
N TRP A 182 2.35 11.34 -12.02
CA TRP A 182 2.56 10.04 -12.63
C TRP A 182 2.60 10.16 -14.16
N LYS A 183 3.80 10.13 -14.75
CA LYS A 183 3.98 10.28 -16.20
C LYS A 183 3.74 9.01 -17.02
N GLN A 184 3.61 7.86 -16.38
CA GLN A 184 3.34 6.60 -17.08
C GLN A 184 1.83 6.45 -17.36
N SER A 185 1.46 5.31 -17.96
CA SER A 185 0.08 5.00 -18.29
C SER A 185 -0.80 4.92 -17.04
N ALA A 186 -2.09 5.24 -17.20
CA ALA A 186 -3.06 5.18 -16.13
C ALA A 186 -4.45 4.77 -16.62
N VAL A 187 -5.16 3.98 -15.82
CA VAL A 187 -6.60 3.77 -15.92
C VAL A 187 -7.23 4.43 -14.70
N ILE A 188 -8.18 5.34 -14.93
CA ILE A 188 -8.77 6.19 -13.90
C ILE A 188 -10.28 6.00 -13.90
N THR A 189 -10.87 5.58 -12.78
CA THR A 189 -12.33 5.67 -12.61
C THR A 189 -12.70 7.07 -12.12
N ASP A 190 -13.55 7.77 -12.87
CA ASP A 190 -13.95 9.14 -12.60
C ASP A 190 -15.48 9.25 -12.53
N LEU A 191 -16.01 9.24 -11.31
CA LEU A 191 -17.46 9.29 -11.07
C LEU A 191 -18.10 10.66 -11.39
N LYS A 192 -17.31 11.71 -11.65
CA LYS A 192 -17.82 13.08 -11.79
C LYS A 192 -17.28 13.83 -13.00
N GLY A 193 -16.32 13.27 -13.73
CA GLY A 193 -15.57 13.97 -14.77
C GLY A 193 -14.56 14.99 -14.20
N GLU A 194 -14.40 15.07 -12.87
CA GLU A 194 -13.55 16.07 -12.23
C GLU A 194 -12.06 15.78 -12.45
N LEU A 195 -11.70 14.50 -12.52
CA LEU A 195 -10.33 14.08 -12.76
C LEU A 195 -9.95 14.32 -14.22
N TRP A 196 -10.85 14.06 -15.17
CA TRP A 196 -10.65 14.45 -16.57
C TRP A 196 -10.41 15.96 -16.69
N ALA A 197 -11.31 16.76 -16.13
CA ALA A 197 -11.26 18.22 -16.22
C ALA A 197 -9.95 18.82 -15.66
N LEU A 198 -9.46 18.28 -14.54
CA LEU A 198 -8.31 18.85 -13.83
C LEU A 198 -6.96 18.24 -14.23
N THR A 199 -6.93 17.07 -14.87
CA THR A 199 -5.67 16.33 -15.06
C THR A 199 -5.38 15.91 -16.49
N ALA A 200 -6.40 15.75 -17.35
CA ALA A 200 -6.18 15.26 -18.72
C ALA A 200 -5.36 16.25 -19.57
N GLY A 201 -5.58 17.55 -19.40
CA GLY A 201 -4.84 18.60 -20.12
C GLY A 201 -3.34 18.53 -19.89
N TRP A 202 -2.91 18.54 -18.63
CA TRP A 202 -1.50 18.41 -18.26
C TRP A 202 -0.90 17.08 -18.70
N ARG A 203 -1.62 15.97 -18.51
CA ARG A 203 -1.13 14.64 -18.92
C ARG A 203 -0.87 14.59 -20.42
N LYS A 204 -1.75 15.19 -21.24
CA LYS A 204 -1.55 15.27 -22.69
C LYS A 204 -0.36 16.14 -23.07
N GLN A 205 -0.34 17.39 -22.58
CA GLN A 205 0.62 18.40 -23.07
C GLN A 205 2.03 18.26 -22.46
N HIS A 206 2.12 17.90 -21.18
CA HIS A 206 3.37 17.94 -20.42
C HIS A 206 3.85 16.58 -19.92
N ALA A 207 2.95 15.60 -19.72
CA ALA A 207 3.36 14.22 -19.49
C ALA A 207 3.53 13.43 -20.81
N HIS A 208 3.13 14.02 -21.94
CA HIS A 208 3.18 13.42 -23.27
C HIS A 208 2.36 12.13 -23.40
N ASN A 209 1.25 12.06 -22.67
CA ASN A 209 0.35 10.93 -22.73
C ASN A 209 -0.66 11.09 -23.87
N LYS A 210 -1.09 9.97 -24.44
CA LYS A 210 -2.39 9.91 -25.12
C LYS A 210 -3.48 9.85 -24.05
N VAL A 211 -4.52 10.66 -24.18
CA VAL A 211 -5.61 10.74 -23.19
C VAL A 211 -6.93 10.32 -23.82
N ILE A 212 -7.47 9.22 -23.30
CA ILE A 212 -8.70 8.62 -23.78
C ILE A 212 -9.78 8.85 -22.75
N ARG A 213 -10.95 9.34 -23.19
CA ARG A 213 -12.14 9.47 -22.35
C ARG A 213 -13.17 8.45 -22.80
N PHE A 214 -13.47 7.48 -21.95
CA PHE A 214 -14.54 6.52 -22.17
C PHE A 214 -15.72 6.86 -21.26
N GLU A 215 -16.83 7.31 -21.85
CA GLU A 215 -18.06 7.67 -21.15
C GLU A 215 -19.25 7.01 -21.86
N PRO A 216 -19.64 5.79 -21.47
CA PRO A 216 -20.58 4.97 -22.24
C PRO A 216 -21.97 5.60 -22.46
N ALA A 217 -22.38 6.52 -21.59
CA ALA A 217 -23.68 7.20 -21.66
C ALA A 217 -23.65 8.54 -22.40
N THR A 218 -22.55 8.91 -23.06
CA THR A 218 -22.42 10.17 -23.82
C THR A 218 -22.07 9.89 -25.28
N ARG A 219 -22.64 10.64 -26.23
CA ARG A 219 -22.40 10.44 -27.68
C ARG A 219 -21.18 11.15 -28.26
N THR A 220 -20.69 12.20 -27.60
CA THR A 220 -19.70 13.12 -28.19
C THR A 220 -18.50 13.29 -27.27
N GLY A 221 -17.30 13.34 -27.86
CA GLY A 221 -16.07 13.59 -27.11
C GLY A 221 -15.62 12.42 -26.24
N CYS A 222 -16.18 11.22 -26.44
CA CYS A 222 -15.69 9.97 -25.87
C CYS A 222 -15.17 9.03 -26.97
N ALA A 223 -14.23 8.17 -26.60
CA ALA A 223 -13.84 7.02 -27.40
C ALA A 223 -14.86 5.88 -27.25
N ARG A 224 -14.87 4.99 -28.24
CA ARG A 224 -15.61 3.75 -28.26
C ARG A 224 -14.68 2.59 -27.94
N TRP A 225 -15.23 1.57 -27.29
CA TRP A 225 -14.52 0.33 -26.99
C TRP A 225 -15.50 -0.83 -27.06
N ASN A 226 -15.25 -1.75 -27.97
CA ASN A 226 -16.02 -2.96 -28.14
C ASN A 226 -15.31 -4.12 -27.46
N PRO A 227 -15.88 -4.70 -26.37
CA PRO A 227 -15.28 -5.86 -25.70
C PRO A 227 -15.03 -7.05 -26.63
N MET A 228 -15.82 -7.20 -27.70
CA MET A 228 -15.71 -8.33 -28.61
C MET A 228 -14.49 -8.24 -29.53
N ASP A 229 -13.92 -7.05 -29.76
CA ASP A 229 -12.71 -6.87 -30.56
C ASP A 229 -11.45 -7.38 -29.84
N GLU A 230 -11.52 -7.62 -28.54
CA GLU A 230 -10.41 -8.15 -27.74
C GLU A 230 -10.36 -9.70 -27.74
N ILE A 231 -11.32 -10.36 -28.41
CA ILE A 231 -11.40 -11.83 -28.50
C ILE A 231 -10.48 -12.32 -29.61
N ARG A 232 -9.62 -13.29 -29.27
CA ARG A 232 -8.61 -13.88 -30.17
C ARG A 232 -9.23 -14.96 -31.06
N LEU A 233 -10.11 -14.54 -31.96
CA LEU A 233 -10.89 -15.42 -32.84
C LEU A 233 -9.98 -16.25 -33.77
N GLY A 234 -10.27 -17.54 -33.92
CA GLY A 234 -9.47 -18.46 -34.73
C GLY A 234 -8.19 -18.97 -34.06
N THR A 235 -8.01 -18.68 -32.76
CA THR A 235 -6.91 -19.24 -31.95
C THR A 235 -7.44 -20.28 -30.96
N GLU A 236 -6.57 -21.10 -30.39
CA GLU A 236 -6.94 -22.05 -29.33
C GLU A 236 -7.55 -21.38 -28.09
N ALA A 237 -7.35 -20.07 -27.92
CA ALA A 237 -7.88 -19.29 -26.80
C ALA A 237 -9.32 -18.80 -27.00
N GLU A 238 -9.87 -18.86 -28.22
CA GLU A 238 -11.13 -18.18 -28.56
C GLU A 238 -12.31 -18.61 -27.66
N VAL A 239 -12.45 -19.92 -27.42
CA VAL A 239 -13.54 -20.47 -26.59
C VAL A 239 -13.38 -20.03 -25.15
N GLY A 240 -12.14 -20.06 -24.62
CA GLY A 240 -11.85 -19.61 -23.26
C GLY A 240 -12.07 -18.09 -23.09
N ASP A 241 -11.70 -17.29 -24.07
CA ASP A 241 -11.93 -15.84 -24.07
C ASP A 241 -13.42 -15.53 -24.08
N VAL A 242 -14.21 -16.19 -24.93
CA VAL A 242 -15.66 -16.03 -24.99
C VAL A 242 -16.35 -16.52 -23.72
N GLN A 243 -15.94 -17.66 -23.15
CA GLN A 243 -16.51 -18.17 -21.89
C GLN A 243 -16.32 -17.19 -20.74
N ASN A 244 -15.11 -16.63 -20.61
CA ASN A 244 -14.81 -15.62 -19.60
C ASN A 244 -15.63 -14.35 -19.81
N PHE A 245 -15.68 -13.85 -21.05
CA PHE A 245 -16.48 -12.68 -21.39
C PHE A 245 -17.98 -12.89 -21.15
N ALA A 246 -18.55 -14.01 -21.60
CA ALA A 246 -19.94 -14.35 -21.37
C ALA A 246 -20.27 -14.42 -19.87
N THR A 247 -19.36 -14.97 -19.06
CA THR A 247 -19.51 -15.02 -17.60
C THR A 247 -19.60 -13.61 -17.00
N LEU A 248 -18.76 -12.68 -17.45
CA LEU A 248 -18.80 -11.28 -16.99
C LEU A 248 -20.11 -10.58 -17.37
N VAL A 249 -20.72 -10.93 -18.50
CA VAL A 249 -22.01 -10.37 -18.94
C VAL A 249 -23.19 -10.93 -18.15
N VAL A 250 -23.18 -12.24 -17.84
CA VAL A 250 -24.27 -12.90 -17.11
C VAL A 250 -24.12 -12.84 -15.57
N ASP A 251 -22.99 -12.35 -15.07
CA ASP A 251 -22.74 -12.06 -13.65
C ASP A 251 -22.43 -10.57 -13.41
N PRO A 252 -23.44 -9.68 -13.59
CA PRO A 252 -23.27 -8.24 -13.44
C PRO A 252 -22.88 -7.81 -12.02
N ASP A 253 -23.14 -8.65 -11.01
CA ASP A 253 -22.88 -8.34 -9.59
C ASP A 253 -21.58 -8.97 -9.05
N GLY A 254 -21.03 -9.99 -9.71
CA GLY A 254 -19.81 -10.68 -9.28
C GLY A 254 -20.03 -11.74 -8.22
N LYS A 255 -21.24 -12.31 -8.16
CA LYS A 255 -21.60 -13.34 -7.18
C LYS A 255 -21.35 -14.75 -7.69
N GLY A 256 -20.98 -14.88 -8.97
CA GLY A 256 -20.93 -16.14 -9.68
C GLY A 256 -22.30 -16.58 -10.19
N LEU A 257 -22.29 -17.70 -10.94
CA LEU A 257 -23.49 -18.26 -11.55
C LEU A 257 -24.17 -19.22 -10.57
N GLU A 258 -25.06 -18.69 -9.73
CA GLU A 258 -25.75 -19.49 -8.70
C GLU A 258 -26.94 -20.28 -9.25
N SER A 259 -27.73 -19.68 -10.14
CA SER A 259 -28.95 -20.30 -10.68
C SER A 259 -28.68 -21.18 -11.91
N HIS A 260 -29.51 -22.21 -12.10
CA HIS A 260 -29.52 -23.00 -13.33
C HIS A 260 -29.68 -22.11 -14.56
N TRP A 261 -30.62 -21.15 -14.51
CA TRP A 261 -30.89 -20.21 -15.60
C TRP A 261 -29.68 -19.35 -15.99
N GLN A 262 -28.88 -18.90 -15.02
CA GLN A 262 -27.63 -18.19 -15.29
C GLN A 262 -26.61 -19.06 -16.03
N LYS A 263 -26.42 -20.30 -15.58
CA LYS A 263 -25.47 -21.24 -16.21
C LYS A 263 -25.88 -21.56 -17.65
N THR A 264 -27.16 -21.81 -17.87
CA THR A 264 -27.68 -22.10 -19.22
C THR A 264 -27.68 -20.88 -20.12
N SER A 265 -28.00 -19.69 -19.60
CA SER A 265 -27.90 -18.43 -20.35
C SER A 265 -26.46 -18.11 -20.75
N GLN A 266 -25.49 -18.40 -19.87
CA GLN A 266 -24.07 -18.24 -20.17
C GLN A 266 -23.64 -19.16 -21.31
N ALA A 267 -24.03 -20.44 -21.26
CA ALA A 267 -23.69 -21.40 -22.31
C ALA A 267 -24.29 -21.01 -23.67
N LEU A 268 -25.55 -20.56 -23.70
CA LEU A 268 -26.18 -20.04 -24.91
C LEU A 268 -25.46 -18.78 -25.43
N LEU A 269 -25.12 -17.85 -24.53
CA LEU A 269 -24.41 -16.62 -24.90
C LEU A 269 -23.04 -16.90 -25.50
N VAL A 270 -22.31 -17.90 -25.01
CA VAL A 270 -21.03 -18.34 -25.61
C VAL A 270 -21.21 -18.74 -27.07
N GLY A 271 -22.21 -19.55 -27.36
CA GLY A 271 -22.55 -19.95 -28.73
C GLY A 271 -22.91 -18.78 -29.62
N LEU A 272 -23.75 -17.88 -29.12
CA LEU A 272 -24.20 -16.68 -29.85
C LEU A 272 -23.05 -15.71 -30.14
N ILE A 273 -22.16 -15.48 -29.18
CA ILE A 273 -20.98 -14.62 -29.38
C ILE A 273 -20.08 -15.19 -30.47
N LEU A 274 -19.72 -16.47 -30.39
CA LEU A 274 -18.88 -17.12 -31.40
C LEU A 274 -19.55 -17.10 -32.78
N HIS A 275 -20.85 -17.41 -32.86
CA HIS A 275 -21.59 -17.38 -34.11
C HIS A 275 -21.62 -15.98 -34.71
N CYS A 276 -21.89 -14.96 -33.90
CA CYS A 276 -21.90 -13.55 -34.29
C CYS A 276 -20.53 -13.12 -34.83
N LEU A 277 -19.44 -13.48 -34.13
CA LEU A 277 -18.07 -13.17 -34.55
C LEU A 277 -17.73 -13.78 -35.91
N TYR A 278 -17.96 -15.08 -36.10
CA TYR A 278 -17.67 -15.76 -37.37
C TYR A 278 -18.55 -15.24 -38.52
N LYS A 279 -19.87 -15.15 -38.31
CA LYS A 279 -20.82 -14.70 -39.33
C LYS A 279 -20.51 -13.27 -39.81
N LEU A 280 -20.25 -12.34 -38.89
CA LEU A 280 -19.99 -10.96 -39.26
C LEU A 280 -18.58 -10.75 -39.82
N LYS A 281 -17.60 -11.56 -39.39
CA LYS A 281 -16.29 -11.60 -40.04
C LYS A 281 -16.39 -11.98 -41.51
N ASP A 282 -17.19 -12.98 -41.85
CA ASP A 282 -17.41 -13.39 -43.26
C ASP A 282 -18.10 -12.30 -44.09
N LEU A 283 -18.99 -11.51 -43.47
CA LEU A 283 -19.68 -10.38 -44.08
C LEU A 283 -18.84 -9.08 -44.13
N GLY A 284 -17.69 -9.05 -43.44
CA GLY A 284 -16.87 -7.85 -43.29
C GLY A 284 -17.51 -6.77 -42.39
N GLU A 285 -18.39 -7.17 -41.47
CA GLU A 285 -19.08 -6.29 -40.52
C GLU A 285 -18.53 -6.46 -39.09
N PRO A 286 -18.58 -5.42 -38.24
CA PRO A 286 -18.12 -5.52 -36.86
C PRO A 286 -19.14 -6.25 -35.97
N ALA A 287 -18.65 -7.23 -35.21
CA ALA A 287 -19.44 -7.94 -34.22
C ALA A 287 -19.43 -7.22 -32.87
N SER A 288 -20.60 -7.01 -32.26
CA SER A 288 -20.74 -6.31 -30.97
C SER A 288 -21.93 -6.84 -30.17
N LEU A 289 -21.96 -6.55 -28.87
CA LEU A 289 -23.06 -6.95 -27.98
C LEU A 289 -24.45 -6.46 -28.47
N PRO A 290 -24.60 -5.22 -28.98
CA PRO A 290 -25.86 -4.80 -29.61
C PRO A 290 -26.26 -5.66 -30.81
N THR A 291 -25.31 -6.21 -31.56
CA THR A 291 -25.63 -7.10 -32.69
C THR A 291 -26.17 -8.45 -32.21
N ILE A 292 -25.67 -8.99 -31.10
CA ILE A 292 -26.20 -10.22 -30.50
C ILE A 292 -27.65 -10.03 -30.04
N ASP A 293 -27.97 -8.90 -29.39
CA ASP A 293 -29.36 -8.61 -29.01
C ASP A 293 -30.27 -8.49 -30.24
N ARG A 294 -29.81 -7.83 -31.31
CA ARG A 294 -30.55 -7.75 -32.59
C ARG A 294 -30.84 -9.12 -33.19
N MET A 295 -29.87 -10.04 -33.17
CA MET A 295 -30.06 -11.41 -33.68
C MET A 295 -31.17 -12.17 -32.92
N MET A 296 -31.36 -11.92 -31.62
CA MET A 296 -32.36 -12.60 -30.79
C MET A 296 -33.75 -11.96 -30.76
N VAL A 297 -33.88 -10.74 -31.30
CA VAL A 297 -35.09 -9.91 -31.23
C VAL A 297 -35.57 -9.49 -32.63
N ASP A 298 -34.94 -9.99 -33.70
CA ASP A 298 -35.35 -9.71 -35.07
C ASP A 298 -36.81 -10.18 -35.30
N PRO A 299 -37.74 -9.30 -35.69
CA PRO A 299 -39.13 -9.69 -35.93
C PRO A 299 -39.29 -10.61 -37.16
N ASN A 300 -38.28 -10.70 -38.02
CA ASN A 300 -38.32 -11.47 -39.27
C ASN A 300 -37.68 -12.86 -39.13
N ILE A 301 -36.97 -13.13 -38.03
CA ILE A 301 -36.26 -14.39 -37.81
C ILE A 301 -36.75 -15.02 -36.50
N ASN A 302 -37.29 -16.23 -36.56
CA ASN A 302 -37.65 -16.94 -35.34
C ASN A 302 -36.36 -17.39 -34.62
N ILE A 303 -36.37 -17.40 -33.28
CA ILE A 303 -35.24 -17.91 -32.51
C ILE A 303 -34.89 -19.36 -32.88
N ALA A 304 -35.89 -20.18 -33.24
CA ALA A 304 -35.67 -21.54 -33.74
C ALA A 304 -34.83 -21.55 -35.03
N ASP A 305 -35.09 -20.63 -35.96
CA ASP A 305 -34.34 -20.51 -37.21
C ASP A 305 -32.88 -20.08 -36.94
N LEU A 306 -32.68 -19.16 -35.99
CA LEU A 306 -31.32 -18.77 -35.57
C LEU A 306 -30.55 -19.95 -34.95
N LEU A 307 -31.20 -20.75 -34.10
CA LEU A 307 -30.58 -21.93 -33.50
C LEU A 307 -30.25 -22.99 -34.57
N ILE A 308 -31.14 -23.19 -35.54
CA ILE A 308 -30.86 -24.08 -36.68
C ILE A 308 -29.68 -23.53 -37.50
N GLU A 309 -29.64 -22.23 -37.79
CA GLU A 309 -28.53 -21.57 -38.46
C GLU A 309 -27.21 -21.82 -37.72
N MET A 310 -27.18 -21.65 -36.40
CA MET A 310 -26.00 -21.93 -35.57
C MET A 310 -25.50 -23.39 -35.70
N THR A 311 -26.37 -24.35 -36.00
CA THR A 311 -25.98 -25.76 -36.22
C THR A 311 -25.54 -26.09 -37.64
N GLN A 312 -25.76 -25.20 -38.60
CA GLN A 312 -25.54 -25.47 -40.04
C GLN A 312 -24.53 -24.51 -40.67
N TYR A 313 -24.36 -23.30 -40.13
CA TYR A 313 -23.46 -22.28 -40.66
C TYR A 313 -22.00 -22.79 -40.65
N PRO A 314 -21.26 -22.66 -41.75
CA PRO A 314 -19.86 -23.09 -41.83
C PRO A 314 -18.91 -22.05 -41.19
N HIS A 315 -18.74 -22.09 -39.87
CA HIS A 315 -17.92 -21.11 -39.14
C HIS A 315 -16.41 -21.23 -39.39
N CYS A 316 -15.87 -22.45 -39.43
CA CYS A 316 -14.41 -22.69 -39.52
C CYS A 316 -14.12 -23.73 -40.61
N ASP A 317 -13.29 -23.37 -41.60
CA ASP A 317 -12.86 -24.29 -42.67
C ASP A 317 -14.00 -25.04 -43.37
N GLY A 318 -15.13 -24.37 -43.59
CA GLY A 318 -16.32 -24.98 -44.20
C GLY A 318 -17.11 -25.93 -43.28
N LYS A 319 -16.79 -25.98 -41.99
CA LYS A 319 -17.45 -26.82 -40.98
C LYS A 319 -18.07 -25.98 -39.87
N THR A 320 -19.05 -26.57 -39.21
CA THR A 320 -19.71 -25.98 -38.05
C THR A 320 -18.79 -26.02 -36.83
N HIS A 321 -18.67 -24.92 -36.09
CA HIS A 321 -17.87 -24.90 -34.87
C HIS A 321 -18.56 -25.75 -33.77
N PRO A 322 -17.87 -26.73 -33.15
CA PRO A 322 -18.50 -27.72 -32.27
C PRO A 322 -19.18 -27.10 -31.05
N VAL A 323 -18.58 -26.06 -30.44
CA VAL A 323 -19.18 -25.36 -29.29
C VAL A 323 -20.46 -24.61 -29.68
N ILE A 324 -20.50 -24.01 -30.88
CA ILE A 324 -21.66 -23.28 -31.36
C ILE A 324 -22.80 -24.27 -31.59
N SER A 325 -22.53 -25.35 -32.34
CA SER A 325 -23.52 -26.39 -32.61
C SER A 325 -24.03 -27.08 -31.35
N ALA A 326 -23.14 -27.34 -30.37
CA ALA A 326 -23.53 -27.93 -29.09
C ALA A 326 -24.47 -27.01 -28.30
N SER A 327 -24.12 -25.72 -28.18
CA SER A 327 -24.96 -24.74 -27.47
C SER A 327 -26.34 -24.55 -28.10
N ALA A 328 -26.42 -24.58 -29.44
CA ALA A 328 -27.67 -24.47 -30.17
C ALA A 328 -28.53 -25.73 -30.03
N ARG A 329 -27.95 -26.93 -30.19
CA ARG A 329 -28.67 -28.20 -29.99
C ARG A 329 -29.21 -28.35 -28.58
N ASP A 330 -28.39 -28.00 -27.58
CA ASP A 330 -28.80 -28.02 -26.19
C ASP A 330 -30.03 -27.09 -25.95
N MET A 331 -30.14 -25.97 -26.67
CA MET A 331 -31.32 -25.11 -26.60
C MET A 331 -32.53 -25.68 -27.38
N ILE A 332 -32.31 -26.32 -28.53
CA ILE A 332 -33.37 -26.96 -29.33
C ILE A 332 -33.98 -28.15 -28.61
N ASP A 333 -33.17 -28.95 -27.92
CA ASP A 333 -33.61 -30.16 -27.23
C ASP A 333 -34.36 -29.86 -25.92
N ARG A 334 -34.41 -28.59 -25.49
CA ARG A 334 -35.10 -28.17 -24.27
C ARG A 334 -36.62 -28.03 -24.46
N PRO A 335 -37.41 -28.30 -23.42
CA PRO A 335 -38.83 -27.94 -23.41
C PRO A 335 -39.03 -26.44 -23.67
N GLU A 336 -40.08 -26.08 -24.41
CA GLU A 336 -40.34 -24.69 -24.85
C GLU A 336 -40.39 -23.70 -23.67
N ASP A 337 -41.01 -24.07 -22.55
CA ASP A 337 -41.11 -23.23 -21.35
C ASP A 337 -39.73 -22.98 -20.70
N GLU A 338 -38.87 -24.00 -20.68
CA GLU A 338 -37.51 -23.91 -20.15
C GLU A 338 -36.64 -23.05 -21.08
N ALA A 339 -36.68 -23.32 -22.39
CA ALA A 339 -35.97 -22.55 -23.40
C ALA A 339 -36.39 -21.06 -23.38
N GLY A 340 -37.69 -20.79 -23.25
CA GLY A 340 -38.23 -19.44 -23.11
C GLY A 340 -37.72 -18.73 -21.86
N SER A 341 -37.62 -19.45 -20.73
CA SER A 341 -37.08 -18.92 -19.47
C SER A 341 -35.59 -18.58 -19.56
N VAL A 342 -34.78 -19.42 -20.23
CA VAL A 342 -33.37 -19.12 -20.50
C VAL A 342 -33.23 -17.89 -21.40
N LEU A 343 -33.99 -17.82 -22.50
CA LEU A 343 -33.91 -16.70 -23.43
C LEU A 343 -34.33 -15.37 -22.79
N SER A 344 -35.40 -15.38 -21.98
CA SER A 344 -35.86 -14.20 -21.24
C SER A 344 -34.77 -13.72 -20.25
N THR A 345 -34.13 -14.66 -19.56
CA THR A 345 -33.03 -14.39 -18.64
C THR A 345 -31.84 -13.76 -19.39
N LEU A 346 -31.43 -14.34 -20.53
CA LEU A 346 -30.34 -13.80 -21.35
C LEU A 346 -30.65 -12.39 -21.88
N LYS A 347 -31.88 -12.15 -22.36
CA LYS A 347 -32.33 -10.83 -22.81
C LYS A 347 -32.26 -9.77 -21.71
N SER A 348 -32.46 -10.16 -20.44
CA SER A 348 -32.33 -9.24 -19.31
C SER A 348 -30.90 -8.76 -19.12
N TYR A 349 -29.89 -9.63 -19.31
CA TYR A 349 -28.47 -9.25 -19.21
C TYR A 349 -28.02 -8.33 -20.34
N LEU A 350 -28.59 -8.49 -21.54
CA LEU A 350 -28.26 -7.64 -22.69
C LEU A 350 -29.03 -6.31 -22.73
N SER A 351 -29.98 -6.09 -21.82
CA SER A 351 -30.85 -4.92 -21.82
C SER A 351 -30.10 -3.58 -21.81
N LEU A 352 -28.93 -3.53 -21.17
CA LEU A 352 -28.06 -2.35 -21.15
C LEU A 352 -27.63 -1.91 -22.56
N TYR A 353 -27.35 -2.87 -23.44
CA TYR A 353 -26.82 -2.63 -24.78
C TYR A 353 -27.90 -2.27 -25.80
N ARG A 354 -29.18 -2.23 -25.39
CA ARG A 354 -30.28 -1.69 -26.19
C ARG A 354 -30.34 -0.16 -26.17
N ASP A 355 -29.72 0.47 -25.18
CA ASP A 355 -29.59 1.92 -25.14
C ASP A 355 -28.79 2.38 -26.36
N PRO A 356 -29.33 3.23 -27.26
CA PRO A 356 -28.64 3.62 -28.49
C PRO A 356 -27.31 4.35 -28.27
N VAL A 357 -27.13 5.01 -27.12
CA VAL A 357 -25.89 5.71 -26.77
C VAL A 357 -24.84 4.68 -26.32
N VAL A 358 -25.21 3.76 -25.43
CA VAL A 358 -24.31 2.69 -25.01
C VAL A 358 -23.94 1.80 -26.19
N ALA A 359 -24.93 1.40 -27.00
CA ALA A 359 -24.74 0.58 -28.19
C ALA A 359 -23.72 1.21 -29.15
N HIS A 360 -23.81 2.51 -29.40
CA HIS A 360 -22.83 3.23 -30.22
C HIS A 360 -21.42 3.13 -29.63
N ASN A 361 -21.28 3.34 -28.32
CA ASN A 361 -20.00 3.35 -27.63
C ASN A 361 -19.33 1.98 -27.47
N VAL A 362 -20.09 0.88 -27.64
CA VAL A 362 -19.57 -0.49 -27.63
C VAL A 362 -19.61 -1.18 -29.00
N SER A 363 -19.92 -0.44 -30.07
CA SER A 363 -20.05 -0.99 -31.42
C SER A 363 -18.72 -1.11 -32.19
N ALA A 364 -17.67 -0.42 -31.73
CA ALA A 364 -16.36 -0.40 -32.35
C ALA A 364 -15.30 -0.01 -31.30
N SER A 365 -14.02 -0.22 -31.62
CA SER A 365 -12.90 0.15 -30.75
C SER A 365 -12.02 1.24 -31.36
N ASP A 366 -11.87 2.34 -30.64
CA ASP A 366 -10.94 3.43 -31.00
C ASP A 366 -9.54 3.23 -30.34
N PHE A 367 -9.40 2.21 -29.49
CA PHE A 367 -8.17 1.73 -28.85
C PHE A 367 -8.34 0.27 -28.42
N CYS A 368 -7.24 -0.45 -28.18
CA CYS A 368 -7.30 -1.76 -27.52
C CYS A 368 -6.67 -1.70 -26.12
N ILE A 369 -7.00 -2.68 -25.27
CA ILE A 369 -6.47 -2.76 -23.92
C ILE A 369 -4.94 -2.88 -23.91
N LYS A 370 -4.32 -3.62 -24.84
CA LYS A 370 -2.86 -3.76 -24.93
C LYS A 370 -2.14 -2.43 -25.19
N ASP A 371 -2.80 -1.47 -25.86
CA ASP A 371 -2.24 -0.14 -26.12
C ASP A 371 -1.94 0.60 -24.81
N LEU A 372 -2.68 0.31 -23.73
CA LEU A 372 -2.49 0.95 -22.43
C LEU A 372 -1.06 0.81 -21.90
N MET A 373 -0.37 -0.30 -22.19
CA MET A 373 0.98 -0.57 -21.70
C MET A 373 2.05 -0.59 -22.80
N ASN A 374 1.64 -0.71 -24.08
CA ASN A 374 2.54 -1.02 -25.19
C ASN A 374 2.53 -0.02 -26.35
N HIS A 375 1.68 1.01 -26.30
CA HIS A 375 1.74 2.12 -27.24
C HIS A 375 3.08 2.89 -27.12
N GLU A 376 3.49 3.62 -28.16
CA GLU A 376 4.77 4.35 -28.17
C GLU A 376 4.85 5.47 -27.13
N SER A 377 3.71 6.08 -26.83
CA SER A 377 3.53 7.07 -25.75
C SER A 377 2.65 6.47 -24.66
N PRO A 378 2.85 6.84 -23.36
CA PRO A 378 1.99 6.36 -22.30
C PRO A 378 0.52 6.75 -22.52
N VAL A 379 -0.42 5.93 -22.07
CA VAL A 379 -1.84 6.10 -22.34
C VAL A 379 -2.61 6.29 -21.04
N SER A 380 -3.49 7.28 -20.99
CA SER A 380 -4.37 7.56 -19.84
C SER A 380 -5.82 7.37 -20.23
N LEU A 381 -6.43 6.29 -19.75
CA LEU A 381 -7.84 5.98 -19.94
C LEU A 381 -8.67 6.47 -18.76
N TYR A 382 -9.54 7.44 -19.00
CA TYR A 382 -10.51 7.94 -18.03
C TYR A 382 -11.85 7.27 -18.29
N ILE A 383 -12.32 6.51 -17.31
CA ILE A 383 -13.62 5.85 -17.30
C ILE A 383 -14.57 6.77 -16.55
N VAL A 384 -15.31 7.58 -17.30
CA VAL A 384 -16.25 8.56 -16.73
C VAL A 384 -17.62 7.92 -16.61
N THR A 385 -18.18 7.97 -15.40
CA THR A 385 -19.56 7.50 -15.14
C THR A 385 -20.29 8.48 -14.26
N GLN A 386 -21.35 9.09 -14.78
CA GLN A 386 -22.13 10.05 -14.00
C GLN A 386 -22.86 9.33 -12.85
N PRO A 387 -23.12 10.00 -11.71
CA PRO A 387 -23.76 9.35 -10.56
C PRO A 387 -25.12 8.71 -10.88
N ASN A 388 -25.89 9.30 -11.80
CA ASN A 388 -27.20 8.80 -12.23
C ASN A 388 -27.11 7.51 -13.04
N ASP A 389 -26.03 7.34 -13.80
CA ASP A 389 -25.81 6.17 -14.66
C ASP A 389 -24.98 5.08 -13.99
N LYS A 390 -24.42 5.36 -12.80
CA LYS A 390 -23.46 4.51 -12.10
C LYS A 390 -23.92 3.06 -11.98
N ALA A 391 -25.11 2.82 -11.42
CA ALA A 391 -25.64 1.48 -11.23
C ALA A 391 -25.95 0.79 -12.57
N ARG A 392 -26.45 1.55 -13.55
CA ARG A 392 -26.78 1.04 -14.88
C ARG A 392 -25.53 0.62 -15.68
N LEU A 393 -24.46 1.41 -15.62
CA LEU A 393 -23.21 1.18 -16.36
C LEU A 393 -22.23 0.27 -15.63
N GLN A 394 -22.46 -0.03 -14.34
CA GLN A 394 -21.60 -0.87 -13.53
C GLN A 394 -21.20 -2.19 -14.24
N PRO A 395 -22.10 -2.96 -14.88
CA PRO A 395 -21.73 -4.21 -15.55
C PRO A 395 -20.68 -4.01 -16.66
N LEU A 396 -20.85 -2.98 -17.50
CA LEU A 396 -19.91 -2.68 -18.58
C LEU A 396 -18.53 -2.24 -18.04
N ILE A 397 -18.51 -1.41 -16.99
CA ILE A 397 -17.25 -1.00 -16.37
C ILE A 397 -16.54 -2.19 -15.70
N ARG A 398 -17.30 -3.11 -15.09
CA ARG A 398 -16.76 -4.36 -14.55
C ARG A 398 -16.11 -5.19 -15.65
N VAL A 399 -16.77 -5.35 -16.80
CA VAL A 399 -16.20 -6.06 -17.97
C VAL A 399 -14.86 -5.42 -18.36
N LEU A 400 -14.82 -4.10 -18.55
CA LEU A 400 -13.60 -3.38 -18.93
C LEU A 400 -12.45 -3.60 -17.92
N ILE A 401 -12.69 -3.43 -16.63
CA ILE A 401 -11.65 -3.62 -15.61
C ILE A 401 -11.17 -5.08 -15.54
N ASN A 402 -12.08 -6.05 -15.65
CA ASN A 402 -11.70 -7.48 -15.67
C ASN A 402 -10.82 -7.78 -16.89
N MET A 403 -11.18 -7.26 -18.07
CA MET A 403 -10.41 -7.48 -19.28
C MET A 403 -9.05 -6.78 -19.25
N ILE A 404 -8.96 -5.57 -18.65
CA ILE A 404 -7.67 -4.90 -18.42
C ILE A 404 -6.75 -5.77 -17.58
N VAL A 405 -7.23 -6.33 -16.47
CA VAL A 405 -6.43 -7.23 -15.62
C VAL A 405 -6.02 -8.47 -16.39
N ARG A 406 -6.97 -9.16 -17.04
CA ARG A 406 -6.75 -10.45 -17.70
C ARG A 406 -5.81 -10.35 -18.89
N LEU A 407 -6.03 -9.37 -19.78
CA LEU A 407 -5.27 -9.24 -21.03
C LEU A 407 -3.88 -8.66 -20.82
N LEU A 408 -3.66 -7.88 -19.77
CA LEU A 408 -2.35 -7.31 -19.46
C LEU A 408 -1.50 -8.21 -18.54
N ALA A 409 -2.08 -9.27 -17.98
CA ALA A 409 -1.41 -10.21 -17.08
C ALA A 409 -1.36 -11.66 -17.62
N ASP A 410 -1.18 -11.83 -18.94
CA ASP A 410 -1.25 -13.15 -19.61
C ASP A 410 -0.02 -14.04 -19.33
N LYS A 411 1.18 -13.68 -19.84
CA LYS A 411 2.39 -14.53 -19.74
C LYS A 411 3.60 -13.78 -19.17
N MET A 412 4.20 -14.35 -18.11
CA MET A 412 5.51 -13.91 -17.63
C MET A 412 6.62 -14.54 -18.46
N GLU A 413 7.45 -13.69 -19.07
CA GLU A 413 8.71 -14.11 -19.68
C GLU A 413 9.84 -13.99 -18.66
N PHE A 414 10.82 -14.88 -18.74
CA PHE A 414 11.98 -14.88 -17.86
C PHE A 414 13.26 -14.70 -18.68
N GLU A 415 14.17 -13.88 -18.20
CA GLU A 415 15.49 -13.66 -18.79
C GLU A 415 16.59 -14.01 -17.80
N ARG A 416 17.74 -14.47 -18.33
CA ARG A 416 18.95 -14.68 -17.54
C ARG A 416 19.77 -13.40 -17.57
N VAL A 417 20.02 -12.85 -16.39
CA VAL A 417 20.83 -11.65 -16.22
C VAL A 417 22.07 -12.01 -15.42
N THR A 418 23.22 -11.51 -15.87
CA THR A 418 24.50 -11.66 -15.18
C THR A 418 24.75 -10.38 -14.40
N ASP A 419 24.89 -10.50 -13.07
CA ASP A 419 25.28 -9.37 -12.22
C ASP A 419 26.71 -8.90 -12.58
N SER A 420 27.03 -7.69 -12.16
CA SER A 420 28.37 -7.09 -12.12
C SER A 420 29.46 -8.01 -11.54
N ASN A 421 29.10 -8.96 -10.68
CA ASN A 421 30.00 -9.95 -10.09
C ASN A 421 30.15 -11.26 -10.91
N GLY A 422 29.59 -11.35 -12.13
CA GLY A 422 29.67 -12.53 -12.99
C GLY A 422 28.71 -13.66 -12.62
N LEU A 423 27.88 -13.48 -11.60
CA LEU A 423 26.85 -14.44 -11.18
C LEU A 423 25.60 -14.28 -12.04
N SER A 424 25.15 -15.38 -12.65
CA SER A 424 23.93 -15.38 -13.47
C SER A 424 22.73 -15.83 -12.65
N PHE A 425 21.64 -15.06 -12.72
CA PHE A 425 20.35 -15.37 -12.10
C PHE A 425 19.20 -15.15 -13.09
N VAL A 426 18.04 -15.73 -12.80
CA VAL A 426 16.83 -15.58 -13.63
C VAL A 426 15.96 -14.49 -13.02
N GLN A 427 15.48 -13.55 -13.84
CA GLN A 427 14.52 -12.53 -13.45
C GLN A 427 13.36 -12.44 -14.44
N THR A 428 12.25 -11.85 -14.01
CA THR A 428 11.12 -11.56 -14.90
C THR A 428 11.52 -10.49 -15.91
N LYS A 429 11.34 -10.78 -17.19
CA LYS A 429 11.56 -9.84 -18.29
C LYS A 429 10.39 -8.87 -18.37
N LYS A 430 10.68 -7.58 -18.47
CA LYS A 430 9.66 -6.55 -18.66
C LYS A 430 9.15 -6.60 -20.10
N THR A 431 7.91 -7.05 -20.28
CA THR A 431 7.25 -7.17 -21.59
C THR A 431 6.46 -5.91 -21.98
N TYR A 432 6.38 -4.91 -21.10
CA TYR A 432 5.64 -3.66 -21.29
C TYR A 432 6.56 -2.45 -21.50
N LYS A 433 6.10 -1.47 -22.28
CA LYS A 433 6.80 -0.18 -22.46
C LYS A 433 6.54 0.79 -21.31
N HIS A 434 5.30 0.78 -20.78
CA HIS A 434 4.84 1.72 -19.76
C HIS A 434 4.18 0.99 -18.59
N ARG A 435 4.51 1.39 -17.36
CA ARG A 435 3.80 0.90 -16.16
C ARG A 435 2.37 1.44 -16.16
N LEU A 436 1.43 0.63 -15.69
CA LEU A 436 0.02 1.02 -15.62
C LEU A 436 -0.41 1.32 -14.19
N LEU A 437 -0.82 2.55 -13.90
CA LEU A 437 -1.49 2.90 -12.65
C LEU A 437 -3.00 2.72 -12.81
N CYS A 438 -3.58 1.78 -12.07
CA CYS A 438 -5.03 1.64 -11.94
C CYS A 438 -5.50 2.48 -10.73
N MET A 439 -5.86 3.74 -10.97
CA MET A 439 -6.43 4.65 -9.98
C MET A 439 -7.94 4.44 -9.90
N ILE A 440 -8.37 3.60 -8.97
CA ILE A 440 -9.77 3.23 -8.82
C ILE A 440 -10.39 4.02 -7.66
N ASP A 441 -10.94 5.19 -7.98
CA ASP A 441 -11.77 5.93 -7.04
C ASP A 441 -13.09 5.17 -6.83
N GLU A 442 -13.47 5.03 -5.56
CA GLU A 442 -14.63 4.28 -5.09
C GLU A 442 -14.63 2.82 -5.58
N PHE A 443 -13.52 2.12 -5.32
CA PHE A 443 -13.32 0.72 -5.67
C PHE A 443 -14.51 -0.21 -5.32
N PRO A 444 -15.12 -0.12 -4.12
CA PRO A 444 -16.27 -0.98 -3.78
C PRO A 444 -17.49 -0.81 -4.68
N SER A 445 -17.58 0.29 -5.44
CA SER A 445 -18.69 0.48 -6.37
C SER A 445 -18.62 -0.33 -7.64
N LEU A 446 -17.50 -1.00 -7.89
CA LEU A 446 -17.41 -2.00 -8.94
C LEU A 446 -18.09 -3.31 -8.51
N GLY A 447 -18.30 -3.55 -7.21
CA GLY A 447 -18.72 -4.85 -6.68
C GLY A 447 -17.56 -5.85 -6.64
N LYS A 448 -17.86 -7.12 -6.37
CA LYS A 448 -16.84 -8.18 -6.28
C LYS A 448 -16.24 -8.48 -7.66
N LEU A 449 -14.91 -8.36 -7.77
CA LEU A 449 -14.14 -8.74 -8.96
C LEU A 449 -13.16 -9.84 -8.55
N ASP A 450 -13.54 -11.10 -8.73
CA ASP A 450 -12.75 -12.24 -8.25
C ASP A 450 -11.35 -12.29 -8.83
N ILE A 451 -11.23 -12.05 -10.14
CA ILE A 451 -9.93 -11.98 -10.80
C ILE A 451 -9.02 -10.92 -10.20
N LEU A 452 -9.57 -9.79 -9.75
CA LEU A 452 -8.75 -8.73 -9.15
C LEU A 452 -8.20 -9.19 -7.80
N GLN A 453 -9.03 -9.82 -6.95
CA GLN A 453 -8.58 -10.34 -5.66
C GLN A 453 -7.48 -11.39 -5.81
N GLU A 454 -7.63 -12.31 -6.76
CA GLU A 454 -6.65 -13.37 -7.04
C GLU A 454 -5.37 -12.81 -7.69
N SER A 455 -5.52 -11.85 -8.60
CA SER A 455 -4.42 -11.35 -9.40
C SER A 455 -3.57 -10.28 -8.73
N LEU A 456 -4.12 -9.53 -7.76
CA LEU A 456 -3.40 -8.51 -6.97
C LEU A 456 -2.08 -9.03 -6.37
N ALA A 457 -1.96 -10.34 -6.09
CA ALA A 457 -0.74 -10.94 -5.59
C ALA A 457 0.42 -10.96 -6.61
N PHE A 458 0.15 -10.94 -7.92
CA PHE A 458 1.17 -11.12 -8.97
C PHE A 458 1.17 -10.05 -10.07
N VAL A 459 0.08 -9.30 -10.27
CA VAL A 459 -0.03 -8.25 -11.32
C VAL A 459 0.98 -7.12 -11.15
N ALA A 460 1.52 -6.94 -9.95
CA ALA A 460 2.69 -6.10 -9.68
C ALA A 460 3.89 -6.46 -10.57
N GLY A 461 4.13 -7.76 -10.81
CA GLY A 461 5.19 -8.27 -11.69
C GLY A 461 4.95 -7.95 -13.17
N TYR A 462 3.68 -7.82 -13.56
CA TYR A 462 3.27 -7.41 -14.91
C TYR A 462 3.29 -5.88 -15.13
N GLY A 463 3.72 -5.10 -14.13
CA GLY A 463 3.82 -3.64 -14.25
C GLY A 463 2.53 -2.89 -13.95
N LEU A 464 1.49 -3.57 -13.47
CA LEU A 464 0.26 -2.95 -12.99
C LEU A 464 0.44 -2.52 -11.53
N LYS A 465 -0.03 -1.32 -11.21
CA LYS A 465 -0.05 -0.77 -9.86
C LYS A 465 -1.47 -0.34 -9.53
N PHE A 466 -2.11 -1.01 -8.59
CA PHE A 466 -3.42 -0.61 -8.09
C PHE A 466 -3.29 0.46 -6.99
N TYR A 467 -4.09 1.51 -7.15
CA TYR A 467 -4.38 2.50 -6.13
C TYR A 467 -5.88 2.45 -5.88
N LEU A 468 -6.29 1.70 -4.86
CA LEU A 468 -7.67 1.42 -4.52
C LEU A 468 -8.15 2.37 -3.43
N ILE A 469 -9.32 2.97 -3.63
CA ILE A 469 -9.89 3.89 -2.64
C ILE A 469 -11.26 3.38 -2.22
N CYS A 470 -11.44 3.15 -0.92
CA CYS A 470 -12.71 2.80 -0.30
C CYS A 470 -13.06 3.81 0.80
N GLN A 471 -14.34 3.92 1.16
CA GLN A 471 -14.76 4.84 2.22
C GLN A 471 -14.48 4.27 3.61
N ASP A 472 -14.67 2.96 3.74
CA ASP A 472 -14.45 2.20 4.95
C ASP A 472 -14.10 0.74 4.63
N ILE A 473 -13.55 0.04 5.61
CA ILE A 473 -13.18 -1.39 5.50
C ILE A 473 -14.41 -2.30 5.34
N ASN A 474 -15.58 -1.87 5.80
CA ASN A 474 -16.80 -2.69 5.78
C ASN A 474 -17.36 -2.82 4.36
N GLN A 475 -17.18 -1.82 3.51
CA GLN A 475 -17.50 -1.93 2.08
C GLN A 475 -16.75 -3.09 1.42
N LEU A 476 -15.48 -3.32 1.80
CA LEU A 476 -14.69 -4.46 1.31
C LEU A 476 -15.14 -5.78 1.96
N LYS A 477 -15.38 -5.77 3.27
CA LYS A 477 -15.75 -6.98 4.03
C LYS A 477 -17.22 -7.40 3.89
N SER A 478 -18.04 -6.59 3.24
CA SER A 478 -19.44 -6.91 2.99
C SER A 478 -19.57 -8.19 2.17
N ARG A 479 -20.40 -9.13 2.62
CA ARG A 479 -20.72 -10.37 1.88
C ARG A 479 -21.64 -10.12 0.68
N GLU A 480 -22.44 -9.06 0.72
CA GLU A 480 -23.45 -8.80 -0.31
C GLU A 480 -22.88 -8.07 -1.52
N ARG A 481 -21.99 -7.10 -1.28
CA ARG A 481 -21.46 -6.18 -2.30
C ARG A 481 -19.94 -6.16 -2.39
N GLY A 482 -19.26 -6.63 -1.35
CA GLY A 482 -17.81 -6.66 -1.27
C GLY A 482 -17.26 -8.05 -1.53
N TYR A 483 -16.10 -8.33 -0.94
CA TYR A 483 -15.34 -9.56 -1.08
C TYR A 483 -15.58 -10.54 0.08
N GLY A 484 -16.34 -10.13 1.09
CA GLY A 484 -16.58 -10.89 2.32
C GLY A 484 -15.49 -10.72 3.38
N PRO A 485 -15.66 -11.33 4.57
CA PRO A 485 -14.74 -11.17 5.70
C PRO A 485 -13.32 -11.68 5.46
N ASP A 486 -13.17 -12.66 4.56
CA ASP A 486 -11.92 -13.34 4.22
C ASP A 486 -11.21 -12.71 3.00
N GLU A 487 -11.53 -11.45 2.69
CA GLU A 487 -10.93 -10.72 1.58
C GLU A 487 -9.40 -10.63 1.70
N THR A 488 -8.71 -10.70 0.55
CA THR A 488 -7.25 -10.64 0.47
C THR A 488 -6.75 -9.34 -0.18
N ILE A 489 -7.63 -8.39 -0.47
CA ILE A 489 -7.26 -7.10 -1.06
C ILE A 489 -6.37 -6.32 -0.09
N THR A 490 -6.74 -6.29 1.18
CA THR A 490 -5.99 -5.55 2.21
C THR A 490 -4.60 -6.13 2.45
N SER A 491 -4.45 -7.45 2.42
CA SER A 491 -3.15 -8.12 2.62
C SER A 491 -2.21 -7.96 1.43
N ASN A 492 -2.74 -7.82 0.20
CA ASN A 492 -1.96 -7.57 -1.01
C ASN A 492 -1.60 -6.08 -1.22
N CYS A 493 -2.13 -5.18 -0.39
CA CYS A 493 -1.77 -3.76 -0.42
C CYS A 493 -0.68 -3.44 0.61
N HIS A 494 0.56 -3.31 0.13
CA HIS A 494 1.72 -3.01 0.97
C HIS A 494 1.65 -1.64 1.62
N ILE A 495 1.08 -0.66 0.92
CA ILE A 495 0.79 0.66 1.48
C ILE A 495 -0.69 0.73 1.81
N GLN A 496 -0.99 1.08 3.06
CA GLN A 496 -2.33 1.47 3.46
C GLN A 496 -2.28 2.88 4.04
N ASN A 497 -3.25 3.72 3.71
CA ASN A 497 -3.38 5.03 4.32
C ASN A 497 -4.83 5.33 4.64
N ALA A 498 -5.05 6.11 5.69
CA ALA A 498 -6.39 6.39 6.17
C ALA A 498 -6.55 7.84 6.58
N TYR A 499 -7.64 8.43 6.09
CA TYR A 499 -8.21 9.65 6.62
C TYR A 499 -8.97 9.33 7.92
N PRO A 500 -9.34 10.35 8.71
CA PRO A 500 -10.16 10.13 9.90
C PRO A 500 -11.43 9.32 9.56
N PRO A 501 -11.63 8.12 10.12
CA PRO A 501 -12.73 7.24 9.77
C PRO A 501 -14.04 7.68 10.43
N ASN A 502 -15.16 7.48 9.73
CA ASN A 502 -16.51 7.70 10.29
C ASN A 502 -17.02 6.48 11.06
N ARG A 503 -16.64 5.27 10.67
CA ARG A 503 -17.11 3.99 11.23
C ARG A 503 -16.17 3.48 12.33
N LEU A 504 -16.73 2.88 13.39
CA LEU A 504 -15.96 2.34 14.51
C LEU A 504 -15.09 1.16 14.08
N GLU A 505 -15.61 0.28 13.22
CA GLU A 505 -14.91 -0.92 12.77
C GLU A 505 -13.64 -0.58 11.98
N THR A 506 -13.70 0.51 11.18
CA THR A 506 -12.50 1.04 10.51
C THR A 506 -11.52 1.61 11.53
N ALA A 507 -11.99 2.35 12.53
CA ALA A 507 -11.14 2.89 13.58
C ALA A 507 -10.44 1.80 14.41
N GLU A 508 -11.14 0.71 14.73
CA GLU A 508 -10.58 -0.46 15.40
C GLU A 508 -9.56 -1.19 14.52
N HIS A 509 -9.85 -1.33 13.22
CA HIS A 509 -8.91 -1.89 12.26
C HIS A 509 -7.62 -1.07 12.20
N LEU A 510 -7.71 0.26 12.09
CA LEU A 510 -6.55 1.16 12.10
C LEU A 510 -5.80 1.13 13.43
N SER A 511 -6.50 1.05 14.56
CA SER A 511 -5.87 0.91 15.89
C SER A 511 -5.04 -0.38 15.98
N LYS A 512 -5.59 -1.51 15.48
CA LYS A 512 -4.88 -2.79 15.40
C LYS A 512 -3.68 -2.74 14.45
N LEU A 513 -3.83 -2.12 13.28
CA LEU A 513 -2.72 -1.91 12.32
C LEU A 513 -1.60 -1.05 12.90
N THR A 514 -1.95 -0.05 13.73
CA THR A 514 -0.99 0.84 14.37
C THR A 514 -0.21 0.13 15.50
N GLY A 515 -0.84 -0.86 16.14
CA GLY A 515 -0.21 -1.71 17.16
C GLY A 515 -0.24 -1.14 18.58
N THR A 516 0.31 -1.90 19.52
CA THR A 516 0.37 -1.58 20.95
C THR A 516 1.77 -1.17 21.39
N THR A 517 1.84 -0.18 22.28
CA THR A 517 3.06 0.29 22.92
C THR A 517 3.00 0.06 24.43
N THR A 518 4.17 -0.06 25.04
CA THR A 518 4.32 -0.11 26.49
C THR A 518 4.46 1.31 27.02
N ILE A 519 3.67 1.68 28.02
CA ILE A 519 3.80 2.96 28.73
C ILE A 519 4.25 2.66 30.16
N VAL A 520 5.31 3.33 30.57
CA VAL A 520 5.83 3.29 31.94
C VAL A 520 5.16 4.42 32.72
N LYS A 521 4.29 4.08 33.67
CA LYS A 521 3.66 5.02 34.60
C LYS A 521 4.43 5.05 35.91
N GLU A 522 4.95 6.21 36.27
CA GLU A 522 5.54 6.42 37.60
C GLU A 522 4.45 6.92 38.56
N HIS A 523 4.12 6.11 39.56
CA HIS A 523 3.33 6.52 40.71
C HIS A 523 4.28 7.04 41.79
N VAL A 524 4.26 8.35 42.02
CA VAL A 524 5.01 8.98 43.10
C VAL A 524 4.09 9.17 44.30
N THR A 525 4.31 8.39 45.35
CA THR A 525 3.64 8.54 46.63
C THR A 525 4.52 9.37 47.55
N ILE A 526 4.04 10.55 47.93
CA ILE A 526 4.70 11.44 48.88
C ILE A 526 4.00 11.26 50.23
N SER A 527 4.64 10.56 51.18
CA SER A 527 4.14 10.48 52.56
C SER A 527 4.86 11.50 53.44
N GLY A 528 4.10 12.38 54.08
CA GLY A 528 4.61 13.39 55.01
C GLY A 528 3.80 13.41 56.30
N LYS A 529 4.40 13.02 57.43
CA LYS A 529 3.95 13.45 58.76
C LYS A 529 4.53 14.84 59.04
N ARG A 530 3.69 15.80 59.43
CA ARG A 530 4.03 17.24 59.66
C ARG A 530 5.07 17.52 60.78
N ILE A 531 5.84 16.54 61.28
CA ILE A 531 6.76 16.72 62.43
C ILE A 531 8.13 16.03 62.22
N SER A 532 8.68 16.05 61.00
CA SER A 532 10.09 15.68 60.81
C SER A 532 10.68 16.45 59.64
N SER A 533 11.46 17.47 59.94
CA SER A 533 12.10 18.36 58.98
C SER A 533 13.29 17.74 58.23
N PHE A 534 13.51 16.41 58.29
CA PHE A 534 14.73 15.82 57.74
C PHE A 534 14.60 14.59 56.83
N LEU A 535 13.43 13.95 56.66
CA LEU A 535 13.30 12.82 55.73
C LEU A 535 11.92 12.77 55.07
N THR A 536 11.78 13.39 53.90
CA THR A 536 10.64 13.15 53.00
C THR A 536 10.81 11.76 52.38
N GLN A 537 10.03 10.77 52.83
CA GLN A 537 10.00 9.47 52.18
C GLN A 537 9.20 9.57 50.88
N ILE A 538 9.92 9.68 49.75
CA ILE A 538 9.34 9.62 48.41
C ILE A 538 9.37 8.16 47.98
N SER A 539 8.22 7.50 47.94
CA SER A 539 8.10 6.16 47.34
C SER A 539 7.75 6.32 45.87
N LYS A 540 8.59 5.81 44.97
CA LYS A 540 8.32 5.76 43.53
C LYS A 540 8.02 4.32 43.14
N THR A 541 6.77 4.04 42.80
CA THR A 541 6.36 2.77 42.23
C THR A 541 6.20 2.96 40.74
N THR A 542 6.94 2.20 39.93
CA THR A 542 6.82 2.26 38.48
C THR A 542 5.99 1.07 37.98
N GLN A 543 4.97 1.32 37.17
CA GLN A 543 4.10 0.30 36.60
C GLN A 543 4.14 0.37 35.07
N GLU A 544 4.32 -0.77 34.41
CA GLU A 544 4.21 -0.90 32.97
C GLU A 544 2.76 -1.23 32.58
N VAL A 545 2.23 -0.56 31.57
CA VAL A 545 0.86 -0.76 31.08
C VAL A 545 0.85 -0.82 29.55
N SER A 546 0.11 -1.77 28.97
CA SER A 546 -0.14 -1.84 27.53
C SER A 546 -1.14 -0.78 27.09
N ARG A 547 -0.83 -0.05 26.01
CA ARG A 547 -1.77 0.89 25.37
C ARG A 547 -1.65 0.79 23.86
N PRO A 548 -2.76 0.76 23.10
CA PRO A 548 -2.71 1.02 21.65
C PRO A 548 -1.97 2.33 21.38
N LEU A 549 -1.04 2.33 20.41
CA LEU A 549 -0.30 3.56 20.06
C LEU A 549 -1.27 4.64 19.56
N LEU A 550 -2.27 4.22 18.80
CA LEU A 550 -3.44 5.01 18.43
C LEU A 550 -4.69 4.22 18.81
N THR A 551 -5.48 4.74 19.75
CA THR A 551 -6.75 4.09 20.15
C THR A 551 -7.82 4.31 19.08
N ALA A 552 -8.84 3.43 19.02
CA ALA A 552 -9.95 3.60 18.08
C ALA A 552 -10.70 4.94 18.26
N GLU A 553 -10.78 5.45 19.49
CA GLU A 553 -11.34 6.78 19.76
C GLU A 553 -10.47 7.89 19.15
N GLU A 554 -9.15 7.81 19.33
CA GLU A 554 -8.20 8.77 18.74
C GLU A 554 -8.21 8.70 17.22
N CYS A 555 -8.32 7.52 16.61
CA CYS A 555 -8.47 7.38 15.16
C CYS A 555 -9.61 8.26 14.62
N ARG A 556 -10.79 8.21 15.25
CA ARG A 556 -11.96 9.01 14.82
C ARG A 556 -11.79 10.52 15.09
N ARG A 557 -10.92 10.88 16.03
CA ARG A 557 -10.63 12.27 16.41
C ARG A 557 -9.36 12.83 15.78
N ILE A 558 -8.73 12.09 14.86
CA ILE A 558 -7.66 12.65 14.03
C ILE A 558 -8.21 13.93 13.37
N PRO A 559 -7.49 15.07 13.44
CA PRO A 559 -7.96 16.31 12.85
C PRO A 559 -8.29 16.16 11.37
N GLY A 560 -9.56 16.36 11.02
CA GLY A 560 -10.00 16.42 9.63
C GLY A 560 -9.59 17.75 8.97
N PRO A 561 -9.74 17.85 7.64
CA PRO A 561 -9.50 19.11 6.94
C PRO A 561 -10.50 20.19 7.39
N LYS A 562 -10.00 21.42 7.59
CA LYS A 562 -10.89 22.56 7.85
C LYS A 562 -11.52 23.03 6.56
N LYS A 563 -12.78 23.47 6.66
CA LYS A 563 -13.58 23.93 5.53
C LYS A 563 -14.11 25.33 5.76
N ASP A 564 -14.26 26.08 4.68
CA ASP A 564 -14.97 27.35 4.68
C ASP A 564 -16.51 27.15 4.74
N PRO A 565 -17.31 28.23 4.86
CA PRO A 565 -18.78 28.13 4.84
C PRO A 565 -19.36 27.52 3.57
N ASN A 566 -18.61 27.51 2.46
CA ASN A 566 -19.02 26.90 1.19
C ASN A 566 -18.65 25.40 1.12
N GLY A 567 -17.99 24.87 2.15
CA GLY A 567 -17.57 23.47 2.23
C GLY A 567 -16.26 23.16 1.50
N LEU A 568 -15.52 24.17 1.03
CA LEU A 568 -14.22 24.03 0.40
C LEU A 568 -13.12 23.87 1.45
N ILE A 569 -12.16 22.99 1.20
CA ILE A 569 -11.06 22.72 2.13
C ILE A 569 -10.07 23.88 2.11
N THR A 570 -9.75 24.42 3.29
CA THR A 570 -8.82 25.56 3.46
C THR A 570 -7.50 25.16 4.11
N GLU A 571 -7.53 24.17 5.00
CA GLU A 571 -6.37 23.63 5.70
C GLU A 571 -6.34 22.10 5.62
N ALA A 572 -5.13 21.53 5.53
CA ALA A 572 -4.92 20.10 5.46
C ALA A 572 -5.36 19.42 6.76
N GLY A 573 -6.07 18.30 6.62
CA GLY A 573 -6.26 17.36 7.73
C GLY A 573 -5.05 16.48 7.94
N ASP A 574 -5.07 15.78 9.07
CA ASP A 574 -4.12 14.74 9.41
C ASP A 574 -4.60 13.38 8.86
N MET A 575 -3.67 12.44 8.74
CA MET A 575 -3.92 11.09 8.24
C MET A 575 -2.89 10.11 8.82
N VAL A 576 -3.17 8.83 8.72
CA VAL A 576 -2.22 7.76 9.09
C VAL A 576 -1.81 6.99 7.85
N ILE A 577 -0.53 6.61 7.80
CA ILE A 577 0.08 5.93 6.65
C ILE A 577 0.86 4.73 7.19
N TYR A 578 0.68 3.58 6.55
CA TYR A 578 1.28 2.31 6.90
C TYR A 578 2.04 1.80 5.68
N ALA A 579 3.31 1.49 5.88
CA ALA A 579 4.13 0.75 4.92
C ALA A 579 4.55 -0.55 5.58
N ALA A 580 4.29 -1.69 4.93
CA ALA A 580 4.52 -2.97 5.58
C ALA A 580 6.00 -3.16 5.93
N GLY A 581 6.25 -3.66 7.14
CA GLY A 581 7.61 -3.79 7.69
C GLY A 581 8.16 -2.53 8.36
N PHE A 582 7.44 -1.41 8.32
CA PHE A 582 7.85 -0.14 8.95
C PHE A 582 6.83 0.32 10.01
N PRO A 583 7.26 1.15 10.98
CA PRO A 583 6.34 1.75 11.94
C PRO A 583 5.29 2.64 11.25
N ALA A 584 4.13 2.82 11.88
CA ALA A 584 3.08 3.69 11.37
C ALA A 584 3.54 5.16 11.31
N ILE A 585 3.13 5.88 10.27
CA ILE A 585 3.47 7.28 10.03
C ILE A 585 2.23 8.13 10.33
N TYR A 586 2.40 9.14 11.19
CA TYR A 586 1.42 10.21 11.36
C TYR A 586 1.72 11.30 10.34
N GLY A 587 0.80 11.51 9.40
CA GLY A 587 1.00 12.38 8.24
C GLY A 587 -0.08 13.44 8.09
N LYS A 588 0.07 14.23 7.02
CA LYS A 588 -0.86 15.26 6.58
C LYS A 588 -1.29 15.06 5.14
N GLN A 589 -2.46 15.60 4.83
CA GLN A 589 -3.01 15.63 3.47
C GLN A 589 -2.21 16.58 2.58
N PRO A 590 -1.68 16.11 1.43
CA PRO A 590 -0.98 16.97 0.49
C PRO A 590 -1.97 17.70 -0.45
N LEU A 591 -2.53 18.82 0.03
CA LEU A 591 -3.51 19.60 -0.73
C LEU A 591 -2.90 20.22 -2.00
N TYR A 592 -3.34 19.79 -3.18
CA TYR A 592 -2.77 20.24 -4.46
C TYR A 592 -2.84 21.76 -4.66
N PHE A 593 -3.94 22.40 -4.24
CA PHE A 593 -4.16 23.84 -4.43
C PHE A 593 -3.32 24.74 -3.50
N LYS A 594 -2.58 24.15 -2.55
CA LYS A 594 -1.58 24.86 -1.73
C LYS A 594 -0.18 24.84 -2.36
N ASP A 595 0.03 24.01 -3.39
CA ASP A 595 1.30 23.91 -4.11
C ASP A 595 1.18 24.62 -5.47
N PRO A 596 1.98 25.68 -5.71
CA PRO A 596 1.96 26.43 -6.97
C PRO A 596 2.22 25.56 -8.21
N VAL A 597 3.03 24.51 -8.10
CA VAL A 597 3.31 23.58 -9.20
C VAL A 597 2.05 22.82 -9.56
N PHE A 598 1.32 22.30 -8.57
CA PHE A 598 0.09 21.58 -8.83
C PHE A 598 -1.03 22.47 -9.34
N VAL A 599 -1.13 23.70 -8.84
CA VAL A 599 -2.08 24.69 -9.36
C VAL A 599 -1.79 24.97 -10.84
N ALA A 600 -0.53 25.20 -11.21
CA ALA A 600 -0.15 25.42 -12.61
C ALA A 600 -0.46 24.21 -13.50
N ARG A 601 -0.24 22.99 -13.01
CA ARG A 601 -0.57 21.76 -13.75
C ARG A 601 -2.08 21.56 -13.89
N ALA A 602 -2.86 21.80 -12.83
CA ALA A 602 -4.30 21.64 -12.84
C ALA A 602 -5.02 22.71 -13.70
N ALA A 603 -4.37 23.85 -13.95
CA ALA A 603 -4.91 24.91 -14.80
C ALA A 603 -4.84 24.61 -16.30
N VAL A 604 -4.14 23.55 -16.73
CA VAL A 604 -4.06 23.18 -18.14
C VAL A 604 -5.39 22.58 -18.59
N GLU A 605 -6.06 23.25 -19.53
CA GLU A 605 -7.40 22.86 -20.00
C GLU A 605 -7.44 21.42 -20.54
N ALA A 606 -8.45 20.67 -20.11
CA ALA A 606 -8.71 19.34 -20.63
C ALA A 606 -9.08 19.39 -22.13
N PRO A 607 -8.63 18.41 -22.94
CA PRO A 607 -9.00 18.36 -24.35
C PRO A 607 -10.50 18.14 -24.51
N ARG A 608 -11.09 18.79 -25.52
CA ARG A 608 -12.52 18.66 -25.85
C ARG A 608 -12.89 17.28 -26.40
N CYS A 609 -11.95 16.63 -27.06
CA CYS A 609 -12.12 15.33 -27.69
C CYS A 609 -11.13 14.32 -27.11
N SER A 610 -11.58 13.07 -26.98
CA SER A 610 -10.72 11.92 -26.70
C SER A 610 -9.70 11.74 -27.83
N ASP A 611 -8.50 11.29 -27.48
CA ASP A 611 -7.59 10.74 -28.49
C ASP A 611 -8.14 9.40 -29.01
N VAL A 612 -7.82 9.12 -30.27
CA VAL A 612 -8.10 7.85 -30.96
C VAL A 612 -6.74 7.23 -31.29
N LEU A 613 -6.53 5.98 -30.91
CA LEU A 613 -5.28 5.26 -31.16
C LEU A 613 -5.37 4.37 -32.39
N ARG A 614 -6.57 3.92 -32.74
CA ARG A 614 -6.84 3.02 -33.87
C ARG A 614 -7.89 3.67 -34.76
N HIS A 615 -7.53 3.91 -36.03
CA HIS A 615 -8.46 4.47 -37.01
C HIS A 615 -9.19 3.40 -37.84
N ASN A 616 -8.66 2.17 -37.90
CA ASN A 616 -9.27 0.92 -38.38
C ASN A 616 -8.30 -0.23 -37.99
N LEU A 617 -8.79 -1.36 -37.49
CA LEU A 617 -7.94 -2.53 -37.21
C LEU A 617 -7.27 -2.99 -38.52
N THR A 618 -5.94 -3.05 -38.55
CA THR A 618 -5.23 -3.59 -39.72
C THR A 618 -5.16 -5.12 -39.64
N ARG A 619 -5.25 -5.81 -40.78
CA ARG A 619 -5.26 -7.30 -40.86
C ARG A 619 -4.06 -7.99 -40.20
N GLU A 620 -2.93 -7.31 -40.04
CA GLU A 620 -1.74 -7.86 -39.36
C GLU A 620 -1.90 -7.89 -37.82
N GLU A 621 -2.73 -6.99 -37.27
CA GLU A 621 -3.03 -6.91 -35.83
C GLU A 621 -4.12 -7.90 -35.41
N GLU A 622 -4.95 -8.39 -36.33
CA GLU A 622 -5.96 -9.45 -36.08
C GLU A 622 -5.33 -10.79 -35.68
N ILE A 623 -4.07 -11.03 -36.06
CA ILE A 623 -3.36 -12.30 -35.83
C ILE A 623 -2.44 -12.22 -34.59
N THR A 624 -2.09 -11.02 -34.13
CA THR A 624 -1.18 -10.77 -32.99
C THR A 624 -1.88 -10.35 -31.70
N LEU A 625 -3.19 -10.14 -31.72
CA LEU A 625 -4.01 -9.96 -30.52
C LEU A 625 -4.22 -11.26 -29.77
#